data_AF-A8Y5D6-F1
#
_entry.id   AF-A8Y5D6-F1
#
_cell.length_a   1.000
_cell.length_b   1.000
_cell.length_c   1.000
_cell.angle_alpha   90.00
_cell.angle_beta   90.00
_cell.angle_gamma   90.00
#
_symmetry.space_group_name_H-M   'P 1'
#
loop_
_entity.id
_entity.type
_entity.pdbx_description
1 polymer ?
#
loop_
_entity_poly.entity_id
_entity_poly.type
_entity_poly.pdbx_seq_one_letter_code
_entity_poly.pdbx_strand_id
1 'polypeptide(L)'
;MCAQYCISFADVEKAHINIQDSIHLTPVLTSSILNQIAGRNLFFKCELFQKTGSFKIRGALNAIRGLIPDTPEEKPKAVVTHSSGNHGQALTYAAKLEGIPAYIVVPQTAPNC
;
A
#
# COMPACT_ATOMS: atom_id res chain seq x y z
N MET A 1 -6.97 -13.53 -29.05
CA MET A 1 -6.43 -13.52 -27.67
C MET A 1 -6.26 -12.06 -27.26
N CYS A 2 -6.91 -11.61 -26.19
CA CYS A 2 -6.78 -10.23 -25.73
C CYS A 2 -5.44 -10.07 -25.02
N ALA A 3 -4.56 -9.19 -25.52
CA ALA A 3 -3.24 -8.92 -24.96
C ALA A 3 -3.27 -7.98 -23.72
N GLN A 4 -4.46 -7.69 -23.19
CA GLN A 4 -4.66 -6.71 -22.15
C GLN A 4 -4.84 -7.37 -20.78
N TYR A 5 -3.93 -7.06 -19.86
CA TYR A 5 -4.04 -7.41 -18.45
C TYR A 5 -4.94 -6.42 -17.70
N CYS A 6 -5.35 -6.77 -16.47
CA CYS A 6 -6.21 -5.93 -15.63
C CYS A 6 -5.56 -4.59 -15.21
N ILE A 7 -4.23 -4.47 -15.35
CA ILE A 7 -3.47 -3.24 -15.11
C ILE A 7 -2.36 -3.12 -16.16
N SER A 8 -2.00 -1.88 -16.47
CA SER A 8 -0.90 -1.50 -17.38
C SER A 8 0.16 -0.68 -16.64
N PHE A 9 1.26 -0.38 -17.33
CA PHE A 9 2.28 0.52 -16.80
C PHE A 9 1.73 1.93 -16.52
N ALA A 10 0.85 2.44 -17.39
CA ALA A 10 0.22 3.75 -17.21
C ALA A 10 -0.61 3.82 -15.91
N ASP A 11 -1.22 2.71 -15.48
CA ASP A 11 -1.94 2.65 -14.20
C ASP A 11 -0.99 2.78 -13.01
N VAL A 12 0.25 2.27 -13.14
CA VAL A 12 1.29 2.40 -12.10
C VAL A 12 1.81 3.83 -12.03
N GLU A 13 2.03 4.49 -13.17
CA GLU A 13 2.41 5.91 -13.21
C GLU A 13 1.33 6.80 -12.59
N LYS A 14 0.07 6.57 -12.97
CA LYS A 14 -1.09 7.25 -12.37
C LYS A 14 -1.14 7.00 -10.86
N ALA A 15 -0.96 5.75 -10.43
CA ALA A 15 -0.93 5.42 -9.01
C ALA A 15 0.20 6.14 -8.27
N HIS A 16 1.37 6.32 -8.87
CA HIS A 16 2.48 7.06 -8.27
C HIS A 16 2.11 8.52 -8.02
N ILE A 17 1.57 9.21 -9.04
CA ILE A 17 1.10 10.59 -8.94
C ILE A 17 0.04 10.71 -7.85
N ASN A 18 -0.91 9.77 -7.81
CA ASN A 18 -2.01 9.78 -6.86
C ASN A 18 -1.57 9.67 -5.40
N ILE A 19 -0.42 9.07 -5.09
CA ILE A 19 -0.04 8.74 -3.71
C ILE A 19 1.23 9.42 -3.21
N GLN A 20 2.08 9.93 -4.10
CA GLN A 20 3.46 10.37 -3.78
C GLN A 20 3.52 11.35 -2.60
N ASP A 21 2.60 12.31 -2.51
CA ASP A 21 2.57 13.33 -1.44
C ASP A 21 2.14 12.77 -0.08
N SER A 22 1.68 11.52 -0.05
CA SER A 22 1.12 10.87 1.14
C SER A 22 1.89 9.63 1.57
N ILE A 23 3.01 9.30 0.92
CA ILE A 23 3.86 8.15 1.24
C ILE A 23 5.33 8.57 1.41
N HIS A 24 6.16 7.69 1.97
CA HIS A 24 7.60 7.90 1.99
C HIS A 24 8.24 7.41 0.68
N LEU A 25 9.16 8.20 0.13
CA LEU A 25 10.15 7.71 -0.82
C LEU A 25 11.24 6.98 -0.02
N THR A 26 11.01 5.69 0.22
CA THR A 26 11.85 4.85 1.07
C THR A 26 13.27 4.70 0.53
N PRO A 27 14.30 4.60 1.39
CA PRO A 27 15.68 4.45 0.95
C PRO A 27 15.93 3.08 0.30
N VAL A 28 17.04 3.00 -0.42
CA VAL A 28 17.65 1.74 -0.84
C VAL A 28 18.95 1.58 -0.05
N LEU A 29 19.00 0.58 0.81
CA LEU A 29 20.18 0.29 1.62
C LEU A 29 20.96 -0.90 1.04
N THR A 30 22.21 -1.04 1.47
CA THR A 30 23.09 -2.15 1.08
C THR A 30 23.80 -2.70 2.32
N SER A 31 24.44 -3.86 2.21
CA SER A 31 25.26 -4.44 3.28
C SER A 31 26.43 -5.21 2.68
N SER A 32 27.66 -4.84 3.07
CA SER A 32 28.88 -5.47 2.56
C SER A 32 28.96 -6.95 2.92
N ILE A 33 28.60 -7.31 4.16
CA ILE A 33 28.58 -8.70 4.62
C ILE A 33 27.57 -9.53 3.82
N LEU A 34 26.37 -9.01 3.60
CA LEU A 34 25.35 -9.73 2.83
C LEU A 34 25.72 -9.84 1.34
N ASN A 35 26.38 -8.84 0.78
CA ASN A 35 26.92 -8.90 -0.58
C ASN A 35 27.96 -10.01 -0.72
N GLN A 36 28.87 -10.14 0.26
CA GLN A 36 29.89 -11.19 0.30
C GLN A 36 29.25 -12.57 0.39
N ILE A 37 28.28 -12.76 1.29
CA ILE A 37 27.56 -14.03 1.45
C ILE A 37 26.83 -14.42 0.16
N ALA A 38 26.19 -13.46 -0.52
CA ALA A 38 25.43 -13.71 -1.75
C ALA A 38 26.30 -13.78 -3.01
N GLY A 39 27.57 -13.35 -2.95
CA GLY A 39 28.44 -13.18 -4.12
C GLY A 39 27.91 -12.16 -5.14
N ARG A 40 27.10 -11.18 -4.69
CA ARG A 40 26.41 -10.18 -5.54
C ARG A 40 26.22 -8.85 -4.83
N ASN A 41 25.96 -7.79 -5.58
CA ASN A 41 25.54 -6.51 -5.01
C ASN A 41 24.04 -6.51 -4.72
N LEU A 42 23.67 -6.54 -3.45
CA LEU A 42 22.27 -6.51 -3.00
C LEU A 42 21.83 -5.08 -2.70
N PHE A 43 20.60 -4.78 -3.10
CA PHE A 43 19.93 -3.51 -2.87
C PHE A 43 18.60 -3.76 -2.17
N PHE A 44 18.46 -3.27 -0.94
CA PHE A 44 17.28 -3.47 -0.11
C PHE A 44 16.38 -2.24 -0.22
N LYS A 45 15.26 -2.36 -0.96
CA LYS A 45 14.21 -1.34 -0.97
C LYS A 45 13.43 -1.40 0.34
N CYS A 46 13.70 -0.45 1.24
CA CYS A 46 13.29 -0.53 2.64
C CYS A 46 11.84 -0.11 2.90
N GLU A 47 10.87 -0.89 2.42
CA GLU A 47 9.45 -0.64 2.64
C GLU A 47 8.98 -0.86 4.09
N LEU A 48 9.82 -1.43 4.97
CA LEU A 48 9.56 -1.42 6.41
C LEU A 48 9.51 0.00 7.02
N PHE A 49 10.15 0.98 6.37
CA PHE A 49 10.11 2.40 6.79
C PHE A 49 8.92 3.16 6.18
N GLN A 50 8.06 2.49 5.42
CA GLN A 50 6.87 3.10 4.89
C GLN A 50 5.86 3.37 6.01
N LYS A 51 4.95 4.33 5.80
CA LYS A 51 3.79 4.53 6.69
C LYS A 51 3.07 3.20 6.89
N THR A 52 2.60 2.98 8.12
CA THR A 52 2.01 1.70 8.58
C THR A 52 2.96 0.49 8.50
N GLY A 53 4.28 0.71 8.43
CA GLY A 53 5.32 -0.33 8.57
C GLY A 53 5.47 -1.27 7.38
N SER A 54 4.79 -1.04 6.25
CA SER A 54 4.93 -1.89 5.06
C SER A 54 4.50 -1.17 3.77
N PHE A 55 4.84 -1.78 2.63
CA PHE A 55 4.45 -1.27 1.30
C PHE A 55 2.95 -1.20 1.05
N LYS A 56 2.12 -1.87 1.87
CA LYS A 56 0.68 -2.03 1.64
C LYS A 56 -0.07 -0.69 1.60
N ILE A 57 0.47 0.36 2.23
CA ILE A 57 -0.14 1.68 2.18
C ILE A 57 -0.21 2.26 0.76
N ARG A 58 0.71 1.87 -0.14
CA ARG A 58 0.74 2.36 -1.51
C ARG A 58 -0.53 1.97 -2.27
N GLY A 59 -0.86 0.68 -2.24
CA GLY A 59 -2.07 0.14 -2.86
C GLY A 59 -3.34 0.61 -2.15
N ALA A 60 -3.33 0.65 -0.81
CA ALA A 60 -4.49 1.11 -0.04
C ALA A 60 -4.85 2.57 -0.34
N LEU A 61 -3.88 3.49 -0.36
CA LEU A 61 -4.11 4.88 -0.73
C LEU A 61 -4.61 5.02 -2.17
N ASN A 62 -3.96 4.34 -3.12
CA ASN A 62 -4.38 4.42 -4.52
C ASN A 62 -5.81 3.90 -4.72
N ALA A 63 -6.16 2.78 -4.07
CA ALA A 63 -7.51 2.23 -4.12
C ALA A 63 -8.54 3.18 -3.49
N ILE A 64 -8.29 3.68 -2.28
CA ILE A 64 -9.21 4.59 -1.60
C ILE A 64 -9.41 5.86 -2.42
N ARG A 65 -8.34 6.49 -2.92
CA ARG A 65 -8.43 7.71 -3.74
C ARG A 65 -9.12 7.47 -5.08
N GLY A 66 -8.99 6.27 -5.65
CA GLY A 66 -9.74 5.88 -6.84
C GLY A 66 -11.24 5.69 -6.60
N LEU A 67 -11.69 5.61 -5.34
CA LEU A 67 -13.11 5.53 -4.95
C LEU A 67 -13.69 6.89 -4.56
N ILE A 68 -12.89 7.96 -4.51
CA ILE A 68 -13.38 9.30 -4.17
C ILE A 68 -13.83 9.98 -5.47
N PRO A 69 -15.13 10.21 -5.64
CA PRO A 69 -15.66 10.92 -6.80
C PRO A 69 -15.46 12.43 -6.64
N ASP A 70 -15.72 13.17 -7.72
CA ASP A 70 -15.58 14.64 -7.74
C ASP A 70 -16.60 15.35 -6.82
N THR A 71 -17.66 14.66 -6.40
CA THR A 71 -18.72 15.18 -5.52
C THR A 71 -18.71 14.50 -4.14
N PRO A 72 -18.85 15.26 -3.02
CA PRO A 72 -18.79 14.67 -1.67
C PRO A 72 -19.88 13.64 -1.34
N GLU A 73 -21.03 13.72 -2.02
CA GLU A 73 -22.23 12.90 -1.75
C GLU A 73 -22.08 11.44 -2.16
N GLU A 74 -21.08 11.13 -2.98
CA GLU A 74 -20.85 9.78 -3.52
C GLU A 74 -19.71 9.04 -2.80
N LYS A 75 -19.19 9.59 -1.70
CA LYS A 75 -18.16 8.90 -0.89
C LYS A 75 -18.64 7.52 -0.41
N PRO A 76 -17.77 6.50 -0.38
CA PRO A 76 -18.12 5.20 0.19
C PRO A 76 -18.61 5.31 1.64
N LYS A 77 -19.73 4.66 1.95
CA LYS A 77 -20.25 4.57 3.34
C LYS A 77 -19.24 3.95 4.30
N ALA A 78 -18.48 2.98 3.81
CA ALA A 78 -17.39 2.32 4.49
C ALA A 78 -16.52 1.56 3.48
N VAL A 79 -15.32 1.18 3.91
CA VAL A 79 -14.47 0.20 3.21
C VAL A 79 -14.31 -1.06 4.04
N VAL A 80 -14.20 -2.19 3.36
CA VAL A 80 -14.09 -3.51 3.99
C VAL A 80 -12.95 -4.30 3.35
N THR A 81 -12.20 -5.04 4.16
CA THR A 81 -11.23 -6.03 3.65
C THR A 81 -11.05 -7.18 4.65
N HIS A 82 -10.42 -8.26 4.20
CA HIS A 82 -9.87 -9.30 5.06
C HIS A 82 -8.34 -9.22 5.06
N SER A 83 -7.70 -9.27 6.22
CA SER A 83 -6.25 -9.13 6.32
C SER A 83 -5.65 -9.87 7.51
N SER A 84 -4.43 -10.39 7.34
CA SER A 84 -3.60 -10.90 8.43
C SER A 84 -2.87 -9.80 9.22
N GLY A 85 -2.99 -8.52 8.82
CA GLY A 85 -2.41 -7.38 9.56
C GLY A 85 -2.07 -6.19 8.67
N ASN A 86 -0.94 -6.24 7.96
CA ASN A 86 -0.37 -5.09 7.24
C ASN A 86 -1.33 -4.39 6.27
N HIS A 87 -2.18 -5.14 5.55
CA HIS A 87 -3.17 -4.50 4.67
C HIS A 87 -4.30 -3.85 5.46
N GLY A 88 -4.74 -4.48 6.55
CA GLY A 88 -5.74 -3.91 7.47
C GLY A 88 -5.28 -2.57 8.05
N GLN A 89 -4.03 -2.50 8.51
CA GLN A 89 -3.42 -1.25 9.00
C GLN A 89 -3.34 -0.19 7.90
N ALA A 90 -2.84 -0.56 6.72
CA ALA A 90 -2.74 0.32 5.56
C ALA A 90 -4.10 0.88 5.11
N LEU A 91 -5.12 0.02 4.98
CA LEU A 91 -6.46 0.42 4.56
C LEU A 91 -7.13 1.30 5.61
N THR A 92 -7.01 0.94 6.89
CA THR A 92 -7.56 1.76 7.98
C THR A 92 -6.92 3.15 7.99
N TYR A 93 -5.60 3.24 7.84
CA TYR A 93 -4.91 4.54 7.78
C TYR A 93 -5.32 5.35 6.54
N ALA A 94 -5.37 4.73 5.36
CA ALA A 94 -5.79 5.39 4.12
C ALA A 94 -7.24 5.91 4.22
N ALA A 95 -8.17 5.08 4.70
CA ALA A 95 -9.58 5.45 4.88
C ALA A 95 -9.74 6.58 5.91
N LYS A 96 -8.94 6.56 6.99
CA LYS A 96 -8.94 7.63 8.01
C LYS A 96 -8.55 8.98 7.42
N LEU A 97 -7.59 9.04 6.49
CA LEU A 97 -7.19 10.30 5.85
C LEU A 97 -8.32 10.92 5.02
N GLU A 98 -9.21 10.09 4.48
CA GLU A 98 -10.28 10.50 3.57
C GLU A 98 -11.67 10.59 4.26
N GLY A 99 -11.70 10.31 5.57
CA GLY A 99 -12.90 10.37 6.41
C GLY A 99 -13.86 9.19 6.22
N ILE A 100 -13.37 8.02 5.81
CA ILE A 100 -14.19 6.85 5.48
C ILE A 100 -14.06 5.79 6.61
N PRO A 101 -15.17 5.26 7.16
CA PRO A 101 -15.12 4.15 8.10
C PRO A 101 -14.49 2.88 7.49
N ALA A 102 -13.65 2.18 8.25
CA ALA A 102 -12.99 0.95 7.80
C ALA A 102 -13.34 -0.24 8.70
N TYR A 103 -13.75 -1.35 8.10
CA TYR A 103 -14.04 -2.62 8.79
C TYR A 103 -13.07 -3.69 8.29
N ILE A 104 -12.24 -4.22 9.18
CA ILE A 104 -11.19 -5.19 8.83
C ILE A 104 -11.54 -6.55 9.46
N VAL A 105 -11.74 -7.56 8.62
CA VAL A 105 -11.86 -8.95 9.07
C VAL A 105 -10.45 -9.52 9.26
N VAL A 106 -10.14 -9.94 10.48
CA VAL A 106 -8.82 -10.45 10.86
C VAL A 106 -8.95 -11.89 11.38
N PRO A 107 -8.11 -12.84 10.92
CA PRO A 107 -8.09 -14.19 11.49
C PRO A 107 -7.75 -14.16 12.99
N GLN A 108 -8.37 -15.04 13.78
CA GLN A 108 -8.11 -15.15 15.22
C GLN A 108 -6.65 -15.50 15.56
N THR A 109 -5.93 -16.11 14.61
CA THR A 109 -4.52 -16.50 14.75
C THR A 109 -3.55 -15.41 14.28
N ALA A 110 -4.03 -14.22 13.90
CA ALA A 110 -3.16 -13.12 13.56
C ALA A 110 -2.33 -12.70 14.79
N PRO A 111 -1.09 -12.19 14.59
CA PRO A 111 -0.29 -11.69 15.71
C PRO A 111 -1.08 -10.65 16.52
N ASN A 112 -1.03 -10.77 17.84
CA ASN A 112 -1.61 -9.76 18.72
C ASN A 112 -0.86 -8.43 18.53
N CYS A 113 -1.62 -7.36 18.37
CA CYS A 113 -1.12 -6.00 18.34
C CYS A 113 -0.90 -5.44 19.75
#